data_AF-A0A3N4RHL5-F1
#
_entry.id   AF-A0A3N4RHL5-F1
#
_cell.length_a   1.000
_cell.length_b   1.000
_cell.length_c   1.000
_cell.angle_alpha   90.00
_cell.angle_beta   90.00
_cell.angle_gamma   90.00
#
_symmetry.space_group_name_H-M   'P 1'
#
loop_
_entity.id
_entity.type
_entity.pdbx_description
1 polymer ?
#
loop_
_entity_poly.entity_id
_entity_poly.type
_entity_poly.pdbx_seq_one_letter_code
_entity_poly.pdbx_strand_id
1 'polypeptide(L)'
;MTDNASTDRCYCGCRTVTGYGRAFAPGHDKVAEAAYLAVHHNGSVAELLRSKGYGPDKPVIDAAVKAGAWEKCDHCDYKGAPGSIRNHMAKVRKAENSQREALERSVRALGGTWDPSRGMQTLRDAGYSPSEKYVRAVYRRLAEDGLLEKVDDNRAIYFVTEK
;
A
#
# COMPACT_ATOMS: atom_id res chain seq x y z
N MET A 1 49.75 5.46 -7.25
CA MET A 1 48.72 6.50 -7.08
C MET A 1 47.89 6.47 -8.35
N THR A 2 46.72 5.85 -8.31
CA THR A 2 45.83 5.75 -9.48
C THR A 2 44.78 6.84 -9.39
N ASP A 3 44.83 7.76 -10.34
CA ASP A 3 43.88 8.87 -10.53
C ASP A 3 42.44 8.36 -10.61
N ASN A 4 41.66 8.59 -9.55
CA ASN A 4 40.25 8.25 -9.48
C ASN A 4 39.41 9.45 -9.94
N ALA A 5 39.57 9.87 -11.20
CA ALA A 5 38.83 10.96 -11.80
C ALA A 5 37.54 10.42 -12.47
N SER A 6 36.55 9.98 -11.69
CA SER A 6 35.25 9.59 -12.23
C SER A 6 34.25 10.77 -12.20
N THR A 7 34.25 11.55 -13.27
CA THR A 7 33.09 12.25 -13.84
C THR A 7 32.02 12.80 -12.86
N ASP A 8 32.31 13.92 -12.20
CA ASP A 8 31.31 14.72 -11.49
C ASP A 8 30.38 15.48 -12.45
N ARG A 9 29.90 14.90 -13.55
CA ARG A 9 29.01 15.59 -14.51
C ARG A 9 27.73 14.82 -14.71
N CYS A 10 26.63 15.56 -14.77
CA CYS A 10 25.30 15.01 -14.94
C CYS A 10 25.16 14.20 -16.25
N TYR A 11 24.71 12.96 -16.12
CA TYR A 11 24.56 12.01 -17.24
C TYR A 11 23.47 12.39 -18.23
N CYS A 12 22.60 13.35 -17.90
CA CYS A 12 21.64 13.89 -18.88
C CYS A 12 22.30 14.74 -19.98
N GLY A 13 23.61 15.02 -19.88
CA GLY A 13 24.37 15.78 -20.88
C GLY A 13 24.43 17.29 -20.66
N CYS A 14 23.75 17.84 -19.64
CA CYS A 14 23.74 19.28 -19.35
C CYS A 14 25.06 19.82 -18.78
N ARG A 15 26.04 18.94 -18.51
CA ARG A 15 27.37 19.25 -17.95
C ARG A 15 27.38 19.85 -16.55
N THR A 16 26.22 19.98 -15.88
CA THR A 16 26.14 20.37 -14.47
C THR A 16 26.99 19.45 -13.61
N VAL A 17 27.77 20.05 -12.71
CA VAL A 17 28.62 19.28 -11.79
C VAL A 17 27.73 18.56 -10.77
N THR A 18 27.92 17.25 -10.59
CA THR A 18 27.19 16.44 -9.62
C THR A 18 28.01 16.26 -8.35
N GLY A 19 27.33 16.12 -7.21
CA GLY A 19 28.01 15.78 -5.96
C GLY A 19 28.56 14.35 -5.99
N TYR A 20 29.57 14.07 -5.17
CA TYR A 20 30.23 12.77 -5.08
C TYR A 20 29.24 11.60 -5.01
N GLY A 21 29.44 10.60 -5.87
CA GLY A 21 28.60 9.40 -5.95
C GLY A 21 27.23 9.59 -6.62
N ARG A 22 26.95 10.75 -7.23
CA ARG A 22 25.70 11.01 -7.97
C ARG A 22 25.95 11.08 -9.48
N ALA A 23 25.17 10.30 -10.22
CA ALA A 23 25.17 10.33 -11.70
C ALA A 23 24.34 11.48 -12.28
N PHE A 24 23.33 11.98 -11.55
CA PHE A 24 22.39 13.00 -12.03
C PHE A 24 22.31 14.19 -11.08
N ALA A 25 22.14 15.38 -11.65
CA ALA A 25 21.64 16.54 -10.92
C ALA A 25 20.19 16.28 -10.46
N PRO A 26 19.69 16.95 -9.40
CA PRO A 26 18.35 16.73 -8.89
C PRO A 26 17.27 16.82 -9.98
N GLY A 27 16.49 15.75 -10.18
CA GLY A 27 15.41 15.66 -11.17
C GLY A 27 15.84 15.36 -12.62
N HIS A 28 17.15 15.30 -12.91
CA HIS A 28 17.66 15.09 -14.26
C HIS A 28 17.67 13.62 -14.71
N ASP A 29 17.47 12.67 -13.79
CA ASP A 29 17.26 11.26 -14.08
C ASP A 29 16.02 11.07 -14.98
N LYS A 30 14.93 11.79 -14.69
CA LYS A 30 13.71 11.75 -15.50
C LYS A 30 13.84 12.42 -16.85
N VAL A 31 14.64 13.48 -16.94
CA VAL A 31 14.98 14.12 -18.21
C VAL A 31 15.76 13.15 -19.10
N ALA A 32 16.78 12.48 -18.53
CA ALA A 32 17.57 11.50 -19.25
C ALA A 32 16.74 10.28 -19.68
N GLU A 33 15.87 9.76 -18.81
CA GLU A 33 14.93 8.67 -19.12
C GLU A 33 14.00 9.04 -20.28
N ALA A 34 13.42 10.26 -20.26
CA ALA A 34 12.55 10.74 -21.33
C ALA A 34 13.30 10.90 -22.66
N ALA A 35 14.52 11.44 -22.63
CA ALA A 35 15.37 11.55 -23.82
C ALA A 35 15.74 10.17 -24.38
N TYR A 36 16.06 9.21 -23.52
CA TYR A 36 16.30 7.82 -23.92
C TYR A 36 15.08 7.19 -24.60
N LEU A 37 13.89 7.36 -24.01
CA LEU A 37 12.64 6.88 -24.60
C LEU A 37 12.37 7.54 -25.96
N ALA A 38 12.63 8.83 -26.12
CA ALA A 38 12.44 9.55 -27.39
C ALA A 38 13.30 8.97 -28.51
N VAL A 39 14.57 8.65 -28.23
CA VAL A 39 15.51 8.11 -29.23
C VAL A 39 15.26 6.64 -29.54
N HIS A 40 14.92 5.82 -28.54
CA HIS A 40 14.90 4.36 -28.69
C HIS A 40 13.51 3.74 -28.78
N HIS A 41 12.48 4.45 -28.34
CA HIS A 41 11.13 3.90 -28.15
C HIS A 41 10.03 4.89 -28.54
N ASN A 42 10.31 5.82 -29.47
CA ASN A 42 9.36 6.84 -29.96
C ASN A 42 8.68 7.64 -28.83
N GLY A 43 9.39 7.84 -27.71
CA GLY A 43 8.85 8.53 -26.53
C GLY A 43 7.80 7.72 -25.73
N SER A 44 7.63 6.42 -26.02
CA SER A 44 6.57 5.59 -25.46
C SER A 44 7.10 4.52 -24.50
N VAL A 45 6.73 4.64 -23.23
CA VAL A 45 6.97 3.59 -22.22
C VAL A 45 6.27 2.28 -22.63
N ALA A 46 5.08 2.36 -23.24
CA ALA A 46 4.38 1.18 -23.69
C ALA A 46 5.15 0.44 -24.80
N GLU A 47 5.81 1.17 -25.71
CA GLU A 47 6.66 0.58 -26.73
C GLU A 47 7.92 -0.05 -26.14
N LEU A 48 8.58 0.62 -25.18
CA LEU A 48 9.68 0.02 -24.40
C LEU A 48 9.24 -1.30 -23.76
N LEU A 49 8.14 -1.29 -23.01
CA LEU A 49 7.64 -2.48 -22.31
C LEU A 49 7.32 -3.62 -23.28
N ARG A 50 6.65 -3.31 -24.39
CA ARG A 50 6.38 -4.28 -25.47
C ARG A 50 7.66 -4.84 -26.08
N SER A 51 8.67 -4.01 -26.32
CA SER A 51 9.99 -4.45 -26.83
C SER A 51 10.71 -5.41 -25.87
N LYS A 52 10.37 -5.39 -24.58
CA LYS A 52 10.86 -6.31 -23.55
C LYS A 52 9.91 -7.48 -23.27
N GLY A 53 8.84 -7.60 -24.04
CA GLY A 53 7.86 -8.68 -23.92
C GLY A 53 6.95 -8.55 -22.71
N TYR A 54 6.64 -7.33 -22.27
CA TYR A 54 5.60 -7.02 -21.30
C TYR A 54 4.35 -6.46 -21.99
N GLY A 55 3.20 -6.63 -21.36
CA GLY A 55 1.90 -6.18 -21.88
C GLY A 55 0.77 -6.46 -20.89
N PRO A 56 -0.50 -6.29 -21.29
CA PRO A 56 -1.66 -6.54 -20.42
C PRO A 56 -1.68 -7.96 -19.83
N ASP A 57 -1.32 -8.97 -20.63
CA ASP A 57 -1.27 -10.38 -20.20
C ASP A 57 0.05 -10.78 -19.54
N LYS A 58 1.05 -9.90 -19.56
CA LYS A 58 2.36 -10.10 -18.91
C LYS A 58 2.80 -8.81 -18.21
N PRO A 59 2.20 -8.49 -17.05
CA PRO A 59 2.41 -7.21 -16.39
C PRO A 59 3.84 -7.06 -15.87
N VAL A 60 4.47 -5.92 -16.16
CA VAL A 60 5.82 -5.60 -15.65
C VAL A 60 5.86 -5.50 -14.13
N ILE A 61 4.76 -5.11 -13.49
CA ILE A 61 4.63 -5.05 -12.03
C ILE A 61 4.74 -6.47 -11.43
N ASP A 62 4.12 -7.46 -12.05
CA ASP A 62 4.19 -8.85 -11.57
C ASP A 62 5.59 -9.43 -11.74
N ALA A 63 6.27 -9.05 -12.83
CA ALA A 63 7.67 -9.39 -13.03
C ALA A 63 8.57 -8.75 -11.95
N ALA A 64 8.33 -7.49 -11.58
CA ALA A 64 9.07 -6.81 -10.52
C ALA A 64 8.87 -7.48 -9.15
N VAL A 65 7.64 -7.92 -8.84
CA VAL A 65 7.34 -8.70 -7.63
C VAL A 65 8.02 -10.05 -7.66
N LYS A 66 7.93 -10.78 -8.78
CA LYS A 66 8.58 -12.09 -8.95
C LYS A 66 10.10 -12.00 -8.82
N ALA A 67 10.70 -10.89 -9.25
CA ALA A 67 12.12 -10.62 -9.11
C ALA A 67 12.55 -10.19 -7.70
N GLY A 68 11.61 -10.01 -6.76
CA GLY A 68 11.90 -9.54 -5.40
C GLY A 68 12.25 -8.06 -5.30
N ALA A 69 12.15 -7.29 -6.39
CA ALA A 69 12.41 -5.86 -6.37
C ALA A 69 11.23 -5.07 -5.78
N TRP A 70 10.02 -5.59 -5.96
CA TRP A 70 8.77 -5.04 -5.44
C TRP A 70 8.07 -6.07 -4.55
N GLU A 71 7.20 -5.60 -3.67
CA GLU A 71 6.42 -6.45 -2.77
C GLU A 71 4.92 -6.23 -3.04
N LYS A 72 4.10 -7.25 -2.74
CA LYS A 72 2.64 -7.14 -2.67
C LYS A 72 2.24 -6.87 -1.22
N CYS A 73 1.31 -5.97 -1.01
CA CYS A 73 0.70 -5.76 0.30
C CYS A 73 -0.06 -7.00 0.75
N ASP A 74 0.05 -7.35 2.04
CA ASP A 74 -0.68 -8.49 2.61
C ASP A 74 -2.18 -8.20 2.82
N HIS A 75 -2.58 -6.94 2.78
CA HIS A 75 -3.95 -6.50 3.09
C HIS A 75 -4.78 -6.15 1.84
N CYS A 76 -4.15 -5.85 0.71
CA CYS A 76 -4.84 -5.48 -0.54
C CYS A 76 -3.99 -5.76 -1.78
N ASP A 77 -4.49 -5.45 -2.97
CA ASP A 77 -3.78 -5.71 -4.23
C ASP A 77 -2.68 -4.70 -4.59
N TYR A 78 -2.37 -3.76 -3.70
CA TYR A 78 -1.28 -2.80 -3.91
C TYR A 78 0.07 -3.51 -4.04
N LYS A 79 0.84 -3.15 -5.06
CA LYS A 79 2.20 -3.64 -5.33
C LYS A 79 3.12 -2.43 -5.49
N GLY A 80 4.32 -2.50 -4.93
CA GLY A 80 5.23 -1.37 -4.97
C GLY A 80 6.63 -1.73 -4.51
N ALA A 81 7.56 -0.78 -4.72
CA ALA A 81 8.87 -0.85 -4.09
C ALA A 81 8.73 -0.87 -2.54
N PRO A 82 9.72 -1.39 -1.79
CA PRO A 82 9.63 -1.53 -0.33
C PRO A 82 9.29 -0.22 0.40
N GLY A 83 9.85 0.91 -0.06
CA GLY A 83 9.52 2.24 0.48
C GLY A 83 8.04 2.61 0.31
N SER A 84 7.47 2.33 -0.86
CA SER A 84 6.05 2.57 -1.14
C SER A 84 5.15 1.65 -0.33
N ILE A 85 5.56 0.40 -0.11
CA ILE A 85 4.82 -0.57 0.72
C ILE A 85 4.79 -0.12 2.17
N ARG A 86 5.91 0.34 2.74
CA ARG A 86 5.93 0.91 4.11
C ARG A 86 4.96 2.09 4.25
N ASN A 87 5.00 3.03 3.30
CA ASN A 87 4.09 4.17 3.30
C ASN A 87 2.62 3.77 3.14
N HIS A 88 2.35 2.78 2.28
CA HIS A 88 1.03 2.21 2.10
C HIS A 88 0.52 1.55 3.40
N MET A 89 1.34 0.72 4.04
CA MET A 89 1.00 0.02 5.28
C MET A 89 0.74 0.98 6.44
N ALA A 90 1.47 2.09 6.53
CA ALA A 90 1.18 3.14 7.50
C ALA A 90 -0.24 3.72 7.31
N LYS A 91 -0.66 3.93 6.06
CA LYS A 91 -2.02 4.38 5.74
C LYS A 91 -3.07 3.31 6.04
N VAL A 92 -2.80 2.04 5.70
CA VAL A 92 -3.69 0.91 6.00
C VAL A 92 -3.92 0.80 7.50
N ARG A 93 -2.85 0.76 8.31
CA ARG A 93 -2.94 0.68 9.77
C ARG A 93 -3.71 1.85 10.36
N LYS A 94 -3.48 3.07 9.85
CA LYS A 94 -4.25 4.26 10.28
C LYS A 94 -5.74 4.09 9.98
N ALA A 95 -6.10 3.64 8.78
CA ALA A 95 -7.48 3.44 8.39
C ALA A 95 -8.16 2.32 9.20
N GLU A 96 -7.46 1.21 9.46
CA GLU A 96 -7.93 0.14 10.33
C GLU A 96 -8.15 0.65 11.76
N ASN A 97 -7.24 1.43 12.32
CA ASN A 97 -7.43 2.01 13.66
C ASN A 97 -8.66 2.94 13.72
N SER A 98 -8.83 3.83 12.75
CA SER A 98 -10.01 4.72 12.70
C SER A 98 -11.33 3.95 12.55
N GLN A 99 -11.34 2.87 11.76
CA GLN A 99 -12.51 1.99 11.67
C GLN A 99 -12.79 1.26 12.99
N ARG A 100 -11.75 0.73 13.65
CA ARG A 100 -11.91 0.09 14.97
C ARG A 100 -12.50 1.07 15.98
N GLU A 101 -11.94 2.27 16.09
CA GLU A 101 -12.41 3.32 17.00
C GLU A 101 -13.86 3.73 16.71
N ALA A 102 -14.24 3.84 15.44
CA ALA A 102 -15.62 4.13 15.05
C ALA A 102 -16.57 3.00 15.48
N LEU A 103 -16.19 1.74 15.23
CA LEU A 103 -17.01 0.60 15.61
C LEU A 103 -17.13 0.47 17.14
N GLU A 104 -16.04 0.64 17.87
CA GLU A 104 -16.00 0.63 19.34
C GLU A 104 -16.92 1.70 19.94
N ARG A 105 -16.90 2.91 19.37
CA ARG A 105 -17.81 4.00 19.77
C ARG A 105 -19.27 3.62 19.57
N SER A 106 -19.61 3.04 18.42
CA SER A 106 -20.98 2.60 18.14
C SER A 106 -21.41 1.43 19.02
N VAL A 107 -20.51 0.49 19.30
CA VAL A 107 -20.74 -0.62 20.24
C VAL A 107 -21.13 -0.08 21.62
N ARG A 108 -20.36 0.87 22.16
CA ARG A 108 -20.68 1.51 23.45
C ARG A 108 -22.00 2.29 23.41
N ALA A 109 -22.24 3.04 22.33
CA ALA A 109 -23.40 3.91 22.25
C ALA A 109 -24.72 3.16 22.04
N LEU A 110 -24.71 2.07 21.27
CA LEU A 110 -25.94 1.36 20.87
C LEU A 110 -26.21 0.10 21.68
N GLY A 111 -25.21 -0.46 22.36
CA GLY A 111 -25.37 -1.68 23.16
C GLY A 111 -25.91 -2.89 22.37
N GLY A 112 -26.38 -3.88 23.14
CA GLY A 112 -27.12 -5.04 22.64
C GLY A 112 -26.28 -6.07 21.87
N THR A 113 -26.91 -6.76 20.93
CA THR A 113 -26.28 -7.86 20.16
C THR A 113 -25.64 -7.35 18.87
N TRP A 114 -24.44 -7.83 18.57
CA TRP A 114 -23.63 -7.46 17.41
C TRP A 114 -23.23 -8.70 16.62
N ASP A 115 -23.71 -8.76 15.37
CA ASP A 115 -23.27 -9.72 14.37
C ASP A 115 -22.42 -9.00 13.29
N PRO A 116 -21.71 -9.74 12.41
CA PRO A 116 -20.85 -9.10 11.41
C PRO A 116 -21.61 -8.19 10.45
N SER A 117 -22.89 -8.47 10.17
CA SER A 117 -23.73 -7.66 9.29
C SER A 117 -24.00 -6.28 9.89
N ARG A 118 -24.31 -6.22 11.18
CA ARG A 118 -24.50 -4.97 11.94
C ARG A 118 -23.21 -4.16 11.94
N GLY A 119 -22.08 -4.77 12.28
CA GLY A 119 -20.78 -4.09 12.28
C GLY A 119 -20.39 -3.54 10.91
N MET A 120 -20.62 -4.33 9.85
CA MET A 120 -20.40 -3.86 8.48
C MET A 120 -21.30 -2.68 8.12
N GLN A 121 -22.58 -2.71 8.50
CA GLN A 121 -23.52 -1.62 8.22
C GLN A 121 -23.12 -0.34 8.95
N THR A 122 -22.82 -0.42 10.24
CA THR A 122 -22.37 0.73 11.04
C THR A 122 -21.13 1.40 10.45
N LEU A 123 -20.16 0.60 9.99
CA LEU A 123 -18.96 1.15 9.35
C LEU A 123 -19.26 1.76 7.98
N ARG A 124 -20.19 1.19 7.20
CA ARG A 124 -20.65 1.80 5.93
C ARG A 124 -21.35 3.12 6.16
N ASP A 125 -22.20 3.21 7.18
CA ASP A 125 -22.88 4.45 7.56
C ASP A 125 -21.88 5.55 7.99
N ALA A 126 -20.73 5.14 8.54
CA ALA A 126 -19.60 6.01 8.87
C ALA A 126 -18.67 6.31 7.67
N GLY A 127 -19.01 5.88 6.45
CA GLY A 127 -18.27 6.15 5.22
C GLY A 127 -17.11 5.19 4.92
N TYR A 128 -17.03 4.05 5.62
CA TYR A 128 -16.00 3.04 5.39
C TYR A 128 -16.48 1.91 4.48
N SER A 129 -15.55 1.19 3.85
CA SER A 129 -15.82 -0.01 3.06
C SER A 129 -15.14 -1.23 3.68
N PRO A 130 -15.64 -1.74 4.82
CA PRO A 130 -15.01 -2.86 5.52
C PRO A 130 -15.25 -4.19 4.81
N SER A 131 -14.40 -5.17 5.10
CA SER A 131 -14.69 -6.59 4.82
C SER A 131 -15.28 -7.28 6.05
N GLU A 132 -16.05 -8.33 5.86
CA GLU A 132 -16.58 -9.13 6.97
C GLU A 132 -15.45 -9.76 7.80
N LYS A 133 -14.36 -10.20 7.15
CA LYS A 133 -13.14 -10.71 7.81
C LYS A 133 -12.57 -9.67 8.79
N TYR A 134 -12.52 -8.40 8.37
CA TYR A 134 -12.05 -7.31 9.21
C TYR A 134 -12.98 -7.09 10.41
N VAL A 135 -14.30 -7.00 10.20
CA VAL A 135 -15.28 -6.80 11.30
C VAL A 135 -15.18 -7.91 12.34
N ARG A 136 -15.12 -9.18 11.90
CA ARG A 136 -14.93 -10.33 12.80
C ARG A 136 -13.62 -10.25 13.59
N ALA A 137 -12.55 -9.76 12.97
CA ALA A 137 -11.27 -9.56 13.65
C ALA A 137 -11.35 -8.44 14.70
N VAL A 138 -12.06 -7.34 14.41
CA VAL A 138 -12.30 -6.27 15.38
C VAL A 138 -13.13 -6.77 16.56
N TYR A 139 -14.20 -7.54 16.33
CA TYR A 139 -15.00 -8.09 17.43
C TYR A 139 -14.21 -8.98 18.37
N ARG A 140 -13.31 -9.83 17.85
CA ARG A 140 -12.41 -10.62 18.71
C ARG A 140 -11.54 -9.73 19.59
N ARG A 141 -10.97 -8.65 19.03
CA ARG A 141 -10.18 -7.69 19.81
C ARG A 141 -11.03 -6.97 20.86
N LEU A 142 -12.22 -6.51 20.49
CA LEU A 142 -13.14 -5.87 21.45
C LEU A 142 -13.58 -6.84 22.55
N ALA A 143 -13.65 -8.15 22.26
CA ALA A 143 -13.91 -9.17 23.26
C ALA A 143 -12.70 -9.44 24.16
N GLU A 144 -11.48 -9.47 23.61
CA GLU A 144 -10.22 -9.50 24.38
C GLU A 144 -10.09 -8.28 25.30
N ASP A 145 -10.51 -7.10 24.82
CA ASP A 145 -10.58 -5.85 25.58
C ASP A 145 -11.73 -5.84 26.63
N GLY A 146 -12.60 -6.85 26.59
CA GLY A 146 -13.72 -7.03 27.53
C GLY A 146 -14.92 -6.12 27.29
N LEU A 147 -15.04 -5.50 26.11
CA LEU A 147 -16.20 -4.70 25.68
C LEU A 147 -17.30 -5.55 25.03
N LEU A 148 -16.94 -6.70 24.47
CA LEU A 148 -17.86 -7.65 23.87
C LEU A 148 -17.71 -9.03 24.53
N GLU A 149 -18.80 -9.76 24.66
CA GLU A 149 -18.81 -11.17 25.05
C GLU A 149 -19.37 -11.99 23.89
N LYS A 150 -18.69 -13.09 23.51
CA LYS A 150 -19.19 -13.97 22.46
C LYS A 150 -20.33 -14.82 23.03
N VAL A 151 -21.50 -14.77 22.39
CA VAL A 151 -22.73 -15.42 22.91
C VAL A 151 -23.18 -16.64 22.10
N ASP A 152 -22.58 -16.88 20.93
CA ASP A 152 -22.86 -18.05 20.08
C ASP A 152 -21.53 -18.68 19.68
N ASP A 153 -21.31 -19.96 19.99
CA ASP A 153 -20.03 -20.64 19.71
C ASP A 153 -19.77 -20.85 18.21
N ASN A 154 -20.83 -21.01 17.43
CA ASN A 154 -20.79 -21.35 16.01
C ASN A 154 -20.86 -20.13 15.09
N ARG A 155 -21.39 -19.00 15.59
CA ARG A 155 -21.55 -17.76 14.84
C ARG A 155 -20.74 -16.64 15.46
N ALA A 156 -20.37 -15.64 14.66
CA ALA A 156 -19.66 -14.47 15.16
C ALA A 156 -20.64 -13.45 15.80
N ILE A 157 -21.45 -13.91 16.76
CA ILE A 157 -22.43 -13.10 17.47
C ILE A 157 -21.87 -12.74 18.85
N TYR A 158 -21.91 -11.45 19.16
CA TYR A 158 -21.37 -10.87 20.39
C TYR A 158 -22.44 -10.03 21.09
N PHE A 159 -22.33 -9.89 22.40
CA PHE A 159 -23.17 -9.00 23.21
C PHE A 159 -22.29 -7.95 23.89
N VAL A 160 -22.77 -6.71 24.01
CA VAL A 160 -22.03 -5.64 24.69
C VAL A 160 -22.03 -5.89 26.18
N THR A 161 -20.85 -5.91 26.78
CA THR A 161 -20.72 -6.02 28.24
C THR A 161 -21.08 -4.69 28.89
N GLU A 162 -21.87 -4.73 29.96
CA GLU A 162 -22.05 -3.57 30.82
C GLU A 162 -20.78 -3.40 31.66
N LYS A 163 -19.86 -2.54 31.20
CA LYS A 163 -18.75 -2.03 32.01
C LYS A 163 -18.79 -0.52 32.02
#